data_AF-A0A356AZ45-F1
#
_entry.id   AF-A0A356AZ45-F1
#
_cell.length_a   1.000
_cell.length_b   1.000
_cell.length_c   1.000
_cell.angle_alpha   90.00
_cell.angle_beta   90.00
_cell.angle_gamma   90.00
#
_symmetry.space_group_name_H-M   'P 1'
#
loop_
_entity.id
_entity.type
_entity.pdbx_description
1 polymer ?
#
loop_
_entity_poly.entity_id
_entity_poly.type
_entity_poly.pdbx_seq_one_letter_code
_entity_poly.pdbx_strand_id
1 'polypeptide(L)'
;MHLSEIESKRYYKLWKGLLEYINRKHEIDPKLPDIRTSKSIPVNDILPVRNVMWDNIKDLNEYISLNPDSFEQEDLDLIASWRSRIQGQFIMLKHLKNYSIFLYPNAQLLYAVTGITDSLGDMFHSTHLPLIIDAVLIPYEDKIIYDSLLMPYNVRIGSNMKKNLNDEYREIKTKHDIIKTL
;
A
#
# COMPACT_ATOMS: atom_id res chain seq x y z
N MET A 1 -0.33 0.95 -15.13
CA MET A 1 0.95 0.30 -14.79
C MET A 1 0.86 -0.29 -13.39
N HIS A 2 1.34 -1.52 -13.28
CA HIS A 2 1.38 -2.33 -12.07
C HIS A 2 2.65 -3.20 -12.12
N LEU A 3 2.95 -3.91 -11.04
CA LEU A 3 4.07 -4.84 -10.98
C LEU A 3 3.93 -5.94 -12.05
N SER A 4 5.04 -6.53 -12.47
CA SER A 4 5.00 -7.76 -13.28
C SER A 4 4.30 -8.89 -12.52
N GLU A 5 3.90 -9.95 -13.24
CA GLU A 5 3.26 -11.11 -12.61
C GLU A 5 4.18 -11.79 -11.57
N ILE A 6 5.50 -11.83 -11.84
CA ILE A 6 6.49 -12.40 -10.94
C ILE A 6 6.62 -11.55 -9.67
N GLU A 7 6.79 -10.23 -9.83
CA GLU A 7 6.86 -9.28 -8.70
C GLU A 7 5.56 -9.33 -7.86
N SER A 8 4.40 -9.35 -8.50
CA SER A 8 3.10 -9.43 -7.82
C SER A 8 2.95 -10.70 -7.00
N LYS A 9 3.33 -11.87 -7.56
CA LYS A 9 3.29 -13.15 -6.86
C LYS A 9 4.26 -13.18 -5.68
N ARG A 10 5.48 -12.65 -5.86
CA ARG A 10 6.47 -12.50 -4.80
C ARG A 10 5.91 -11.65 -3.67
N TYR A 11 5.41 -10.45 -3.97
CA TYR A 11 4.78 -9.57 -2.99
C TYR A 11 3.66 -10.28 -2.19
N TYR A 12 2.70 -10.92 -2.87
CA TYR A 12 1.59 -11.58 -2.19
C TYR A 12 2.03 -12.77 -1.34
N LYS A 13 3.07 -13.51 -1.75
CA LYS A 13 3.66 -14.59 -0.94
C LYS A 13 4.16 -14.04 0.40
N LEU A 14 4.94 -12.94 0.36
CA LEU A 14 5.51 -12.33 1.55
C LEU A 14 4.43 -11.68 2.43
N TRP A 15 3.53 -10.91 1.84
CA TRP A 15 2.47 -10.19 2.55
C TRP A 15 1.48 -11.15 3.24
N LYS A 16 1.05 -12.22 2.55
CA LYS A 16 0.17 -13.25 3.13
C LYS A 16 0.87 -14.07 4.23
N GLY A 17 2.15 -14.39 4.06
CA GLY A 17 2.93 -15.08 5.07
C GLY A 17 3.01 -14.29 6.38
N LEU A 18 3.28 -12.98 6.27
CA LEU A 18 3.30 -12.07 7.40
C LEU A 18 1.92 -11.96 8.07
N LEU A 19 0.85 -11.74 7.29
CA LEU A 19 -0.51 -11.64 7.85
C LEU A 19 -0.94 -12.91 8.57
N GLU A 20 -0.67 -14.09 8.01
CA GLU A 20 -0.99 -15.37 8.65
C GLU A 20 -0.22 -15.56 9.95
N TYR A 21 1.06 -15.18 9.99
CA TYR A 21 1.84 -15.19 11.24
C TYR A 21 1.23 -14.26 12.29
N ILE A 22 0.88 -13.02 11.93
CA ILE A 22 0.27 -12.04 12.82
C ILE A 22 -1.09 -12.54 13.34
N ASN A 23 -1.94 -13.07 12.45
CA ASN A 23 -3.26 -13.59 12.83
C ASN A 23 -3.14 -14.71 13.87
N ARG A 24 -2.23 -15.67 13.65
CA ARG A 24 -2.02 -16.79 14.58
C ARG A 24 -1.41 -16.34 15.89
N LYS A 25 -0.44 -15.44 15.85
CA LYS A 25 0.27 -14.96 17.05
C LYS A 25 -0.66 -14.24 18.03
N HIS A 26 -1.56 -13.42 17.50
CA HIS A 26 -2.44 -12.58 18.31
C HIS A 26 -3.88 -13.10 18.39
N GLU A 27 -4.15 -14.27 17.80
CA GLU A 27 -5.49 -14.90 17.75
C GLU A 27 -6.60 -13.94 17.29
N ILE A 28 -6.31 -13.11 16.28
CA ILE A 28 -7.16 -11.97 15.87
C ILE A 28 -8.49 -12.47 15.32
N ASP A 29 -8.44 -13.37 14.33
CA ASP A 29 -9.60 -14.13 13.90
C ASP A 29 -9.19 -15.59 13.63
N PRO A 30 -9.41 -16.48 14.61
CA PRO A 30 -9.11 -17.92 14.48
C PRO A 30 -9.97 -18.64 13.44
N LYS A 31 -11.05 -18.03 12.95
CA LYS A 31 -11.95 -18.63 11.96
C LYS A 31 -11.58 -18.27 10.53
N LEU A 32 -10.66 -17.32 10.34
CA LEU A 32 -10.15 -17.01 9.01
C LEU A 32 -9.58 -18.28 8.36
N PRO A 33 -9.91 -18.52 7.08
CA PRO A 33 -9.20 -19.55 6.33
C PRO A 33 -7.73 -19.17 6.23
N ASP A 34 -6.86 -20.17 6.04
CA ASP A 34 -5.42 -19.94 5.92
C ASP A 34 -5.12 -18.86 4.87
N ILE A 35 -4.57 -17.73 5.34
CA ILE A 35 -4.37 -16.54 4.53
C ILE A 35 -3.38 -16.83 3.39
N ARG A 36 -2.43 -17.75 3.61
CA ARG A 36 -1.40 -18.13 2.63
C ARG A 36 -2.01 -18.78 1.39
N THR A 37 -2.98 -19.67 1.59
CA THR A 37 -3.53 -20.51 0.51
C THR A 37 -4.84 -19.99 -0.05
N SER A 38 -5.51 -19.09 0.67
CA SER A 38 -6.78 -18.50 0.25
C SER A 38 -6.63 -17.67 -1.02
N LYS A 39 -7.51 -17.91 -1.99
CA LYS A 39 -7.58 -17.14 -3.24
C LYS A 39 -8.04 -15.71 -3.01
N SER A 40 -9.04 -15.53 -2.16
CA SER A 40 -9.61 -14.25 -1.79
C SER A 40 -10.09 -14.32 -0.34
N ILE A 41 -9.93 -13.21 0.38
CA ILE A 41 -10.43 -13.01 1.74
C ILE A 41 -11.16 -11.68 1.73
N PRO A 42 -12.38 -11.60 2.28
CA PRO A 42 -13.09 -10.33 2.37
C PRO A 42 -12.24 -9.27 3.08
N VAL A 43 -12.26 -8.04 2.55
CA VAL A 43 -11.49 -6.93 3.13
C VAL A 43 -11.83 -6.71 4.60
N ASN A 44 -13.11 -6.84 4.98
CA ASN A 44 -13.54 -6.66 6.37
C ASN A 44 -12.96 -7.68 7.34
N ASP A 45 -12.61 -8.88 6.86
CA ASP A 45 -12.09 -9.95 7.70
C ASP A 45 -10.55 -9.84 7.82
N ILE A 46 -9.87 -9.38 6.76
CA ILE A 46 -8.40 -9.22 6.75
C ILE A 46 -7.94 -7.88 7.34
N LEU A 47 -8.79 -6.85 7.35
CA LEU A 47 -8.46 -5.51 7.83
C LEU A 47 -8.02 -5.48 9.31
N PRO A 48 -8.66 -6.18 10.27
CA PRO A 48 -8.18 -6.26 11.65
C PRO A 48 -6.77 -6.82 11.76
N VAL A 49 -6.47 -7.90 11.03
CA VAL A 49 -5.13 -8.53 11.00
C VAL A 49 -4.09 -7.55 10.45
N ARG A 50 -4.42 -6.89 9.34
CA ARG A 50 -3.58 -5.89 8.70
C ARG A 50 -3.31 -4.69 9.63
N ASN A 51 -4.29 -4.25 10.41
CA ASN A 51 -4.09 -3.14 11.34
C ASN A 51 -3.09 -3.51 12.44
N VAL A 52 -3.23 -4.69 13.07
CA VAL A 52 -2.27 -5.17 14.07
C VAL A 52 -0.86 -5.30 13.48
N MET A 53 -0.74 -5.81 12.25
CA MET A 53 0.53 -5.93 11.54
C MET A 53 1.26 -4.58 11.42
N TRP A 54 0.53 -3.50 11.13
CA TRP A 54 1.13 -2.16 10.99
C TRP A 54 1.23 -1.38 12.30
N ASP A 55 0.42 -1.69 13.31
CA ASP A 55 0.52 -1.01 14.61
C ASP A 55 1.67 -1.54 15.46
N ASN A 56 2.15 -2.76 15.20
CA ASN A 56 3.24 -3.38 15.97
C ASN A 56 4.45 -3.77 15.11
N ILE A 57 5.39 -2.83 14.95
CA ILE A 57 6.63 -3.06 14.20
C ILE A 57 7.53 -4.16 14.80
N LYS A 58 7.35 -4.51 16.08
CA LYS A 58 8.13 -5.58 16.72
C LYS A 58 7.78 -6.94 16.14
N ASP A 59 6.53 -7.14 15.74
CA ASP A 59 6.11 -8.41 15.16
C ASP A 59 6.72 -8.63 13.78
N LEU A 60 6.92 -7.57 13.00
CA LEU A 60 7.67 -7.62 11.74
C LEU A 60 9.11 -8.09 11.98
N ASN A 61 9.78 -7.52 12.99
CA ASN A 61 11.16 -7.90 13.34
C ASN A 61 11.25 -9.37 13.80
N GLU A 62 10.28 -9.82 14.59
CA GLU A 62 10.22 -11.20 15.05
C GLU A 62 9.96 -12.16 13.89
N TYR A 63 9.03 -11.83 12.99
CA TYR A 63 8.76 -12.61 11.79
C TYR A 63 10.01 -12.80 10.92
N ILE A 64 10.77 -11.72 10.69
CA ILE A 64 12.03 -11.76 9.95
C ILE A 64 13.06 -12.65 10.67
N SER A 65 13.18 -12.52 11.99
CA SER A 65 14.15 -13.29 12.78
C SER A 65 13.81 -14.77 12.89
N LEU A 66 12.54 -15.13 13.00
CA LEU A 66 12.08 -16.51 13.07
C LEU A 66 12.07 -17.18 11.68
N ASN A 67 11.84 -16.39 10.64
CA ASN A 67 11.72 -16.83 9.26
C ASN A 67 10.85 -18.10 9.09
N PRO A 68 9.60 -18.11 9.58
CA PRO A 68 8.78 -19.32 9.65
C PRO A 68 8.43 -19.89 8.27
N ASP A 69 8.44 -19.04 7.23
CA ASP A 69 8.15 -19.42 5.85
C ASP A 69 9.43 -19.75 5.04
N SER A 70 10.60 -19.79 5.70
CA SER A 70 11.90 -20.13 5.11
C SER A 70 12.22 -19.31 3.85
N PHE A 71 12.00 -18.00 3.92
CA PHE A 71 12.33 -17.07 2.84
C PHE A 71 13.84 -16.86 2.71
N GLU A 72 14.26 -16.60 1.48
CA GLU A 72 15.63 -16.22 1.15
C GLU A 72 15.95 -14.83 1.70
N GLN A 73 17.24 -14.52 1.86
CA GLN A 73 17.66 -13.24 2.44
C GLN A 73 17.11 -12.02 1.68
N GLU A 74 17.03 -12.11 0.35
CA GLU A 74 16.48 -11.04 -0.49
C GLU A 74 15.00 -10.72 -0.17
N ASP A 75 14.21 -11.76 0.11
CA ASP A 75 12.80 -11.62 0.51
C ASP A 75 12.67 -11.06 1.93
N LEU A 76 13.55 -11.48 2.85
CA LEU A 76 13.62 -10.94 4.20
C LEU A 76 14.03 -9.46 4.20
N ASP A 77 14.96 -9.07 3.33
CA ASP A 77 15.39 -7.68 3.15
C ASP A 77 14.26 -6.82 2.57
N LEU A 78 13.46 -7.38 1.65
CA LEU A 78 12.26 -6.73 1.15
C LEU A 78 11.22 -6.53 2.26
N ILE A 79 10.92 -7.54 3.07
CA ILE A 79 10.01 -7.41 4.23
C ILE A 79 10.57 -6.39 5.24
N ALA A 80 11.90 -6.41 5.46
CA ALA A 80 12.59 -5.47 6.31
C ALA A 80 12.46 -4.02 5.86
N SER A 81 12.41 -3.76 4.54
CA SER A 81 12.20 -2.43 3.98
C SER A 81 10.82 -1.85 4.32
N TRP A 82 9.81 -2.69 4.58
CA TRP A 82 8.45 -2.23 4.95
C TRP A 82 8.40 -1.47 6.29
N ARG A 83 9.50 -1.42 7.04
CA ARG A 83 9.67 -0.49 8.18
C ARG A 83 9.53 0.98 7.76
N SER A 84 9.95 1.31 6.55
CA SER A 84 9.85 2.68 5.98
C SER A 84 8.47 3.01 5.43
N ARG A 85 7.45 2.16 5.67
CA ARG A 85 6.09 2.42 5.21
C ARG A 85 5.57 3.78 5.67
N ILE A 86 4.63 4.32 4.89
CA ILE A 86 3.91 5.54 5.23
C ILE A 86 2.43 5.21 5.29
N GLN A 87 1.85 5.36 6.48
CA GLN A 87 0.43 5.15 6.73
C GLN A 87 -0.27 6.50 6.87
N GLY A 88 -1.44 6.63 6.24
CA GLY A 88 -2.29 7.78 6.47
C GLY A 88 -3.35 7.96 5.41
N GLN A 89 -3.95 9.15 5.46
CA GLN A 89 -4.88 9.62 4.46
C GLN A 89 -4.12 10.29 3.32
N PHE A 90 -4.38 9.83 2.11
CA PHE A 90 -3.82 10.36 0.88
C PHE A 90 -4.92 10.89 -0.03
N ILE A 91 -4.54 11.72 -0.99
CA ILE A 91 -5.38 12.11 -2.11
C ILE A 91 -4.76 11.53 -3.38
N MET A 92 -5.42 10.55 -3.99
CA MET A 92 -5.06 10.07 -5.32
C MET A 92 -5.48 11.12 -6.35
N LEU A 93 -4.50 11.83 -6.91
CA LEU A 93 -4.75 13.02 -7.73
C LEU A 93 -5.02 12.68 -9.20
N LYS A 94 -4.17 11.83 -9.78
CA LYS A 94 -4.21 11.45 -11.20
C LYS A 94 -3.35 10.23 -11.48
N HIS A 95 -3.63 9.58 -12.61
CA HIS A 95 -2.76 8.54 -13.17
C HIS A 95 -1.82 9.14 -14.22
N LEU A 96 -0.56 8.75 -14.16
CA LEU A 96 0.44 8.99 -15.19
C LEU A 96 0.75 7.68 -15.92
N LYS A 97 1.59 7.74 -16.96
CA LYS A 97 1.98 6.56 -17.75
C LYS A 97 2.49 5.40 -16.89
N ASN A 98 3.31 5.71 -15.88
CA ASN A 98 4.03 4.69 -15.11
C ASN A 98 3.53 4.49 -13.67
N TYR A 99 2.78 5.42 -13.10
CA TYR A 99 2.36 5.39 -11.71
C TYR A 99 1.20 6.36 -11.47
N SER A 100 0.57 6.25 -10.32
CA SER A 100 -0.42 7.22 -9.84
C SER A 100 0.20 8.19 -8.85
N ILE A 101 -0.27 9.42 -8.85
CA ILE A 101 0.20 10.45 -7.90
C ILE A 101 -0.67 10.42 -6.66
N PHE A 102 -0.06 10.17 -5.52
CA PHE A 102 -0.67 10.29 -4.20
C PHE A 102 -0.11 11.55 -3.54
N LEU A 103 -0.97 12.51 -3.24
CA LEU A 103 -0.64 13.63 -2.38
C LEU A 103 -0.82 13.20 -0.93
N TYR A 104 0.18 13.45 -0.10
CA TYR A 104 0.09 13.34 1.35
C TYR A 104 -0.08 14.73 1.95
N PRO A 105 -1.31 15.18 2.25
CA PRO A 105 -1.61 16.59 2.50
C PRO A 105 -0.85 17.15 3.71
N ASN A 106 -0.71 16.35 4.76
CA ASN A 106 -0.06 16.77 6.02
C ASN A 106 1.42 17.15 5.84
N ALA A 107 2.11 16.52 4.89
CA ALA A 107 3.53 16.75 4.64
C ALA A 107 3.79 17.54 3.36
N GLN A 108 2.75 17.85 2.56
CA GLN A 108 2.87 18.42 1.22
C GLN A 108 3.85 17.62 0.33
N LEU A 109 3.77 16.29 0.39
CA LEU A 109 4.62 15.38 -0.39
C LEU A 109 3.81 14.65 -1.46
N LEU A 110 4.47 14.36 -2.58
CA LEU A 110 3.90 13.60 -3.69
C LEU A 110 4.61 12.25 -3.81
N TYR A 111 3.85 11.16 -3.79
CA TYR A 111 4.35 9.80 -3.98
C TYR A 111 3.90 9.24 -5.33
N ALA A 112 4.83 8.58 -6.02
CA ALA A 112 4.58 7.81 -7.23
C ALA A 112 4.23 6.37 -6.85
N VAL A 113 2.93 6.04 -6.83
CA VAL A 113 2.44 4.73 -6.39
C VAL A 113 2.09 3.84 -7.58
N THR A 114 2.62 2.63 -7.56
CA THR A 114 2.43 1.60 -8.60
C THR A 114 1.39 0.58 -8.15
N GLY A 115 0.57 0.10 -9.09
CA GLY A 115 -0.37 -0.99 -8.84
C GLY A 115 0.34 -2.32 -8.56
N ILE A 116 -0.35 -3.28 -7.97
CA ILE A 116 0.21 -4.61 -7.66
C ILE A 116 -0.13 -5.56 -8.82
N THR A 117 -1.32 -6.16 -8.81
CA THR A 117 -1.84 -6.98 -9.91
C THR A 117 -2.50 -6.17 -11.00
N ASP A 118 -3.31 -5.20 -10.59
CA ASP A 118 -4.05 -4.31 -11.48
C ASP A 118 -3.48 -2.90 -11.36
N SER A 119 -3.62 -2.12 -12.42
CA SER A 119 -3.25 -0.72 -12.30
C SER A 119 -4.28 0.03 -11.46
N LEU A 120 -3.83 1.04 -10.72
CA LEU A 120 -4.73 1.89 -9.95
C LEU A 120 -5.75 2.62 -10.83
N GLY A 121 -5.47 2.82 -12.13
CA GLY A 121 -6.42 3.41 -13.07
C GLY A 121 -7.52 2.45 -13.52
N ASP A 122 -7.26 1.14 -13.50
CA ASP A 122 -8.28 0.11 -13.74
C ASP A 122 -9.20 -0.01 -12.53
N MET A 123 -8.64 0.11 -11.31
CA MET A 123 -9.40 0.09 -10.05
C MET A 123 -10.20 1.39 -9.83
N PHE A 124 -9.60 2.54 -10.14
CA PHE A 124 -10.16 3.87 -9.90
C PHE A 124 -10.06 4.71 -11.18
N HIS A 125 -11.13 4.74 -11.98
CA HIS A 125 -11.08 5.45 -13.25
C HIS A 125 -10.79 6.95 -13.08
N SER A 126 -9.98 7.53 -13.97
CA SER A 126 -9.51 8.94 -13.94
C SER A 126 -10.62 9.99 -13.78
N THR A 127 -11.84 9.68 -14.24
CA THR A 127 -13.01 10.57 -14.15
C THR A 127 -13.49 10.76 -12.71
N HIS A 128 -13.17 9.84 -11.81
CA HIS A 128 -13.53 9.89 -10.39
C HIS A 128 -12.44 10.55 -9.53
N LEU A 129 -11.31 10.95 -10.12
CA LEU A 129 -10.25 11.62 -9.40
C LEU A 129 -10.46 13.14 -9.32
N PRO A 130 -10.00 13.80 -8.24
CA PRO A 130 -9.23 13.23 -7.12
C PRO A 130 -10.08 12.42 -6.13
N LEU A 131 -9.45 11.46 -5.45
CA LEU A 131 -10.09 10.57 -4.47
C LEU A 131 -9.33 10.60 -3.14
N ILE A 132 -10.05 10.77 -2.03
CA ILE A 132 -9.48 10.68 -0.68
C ILE A 132 -9.47 9.20 -0.27
N ILE A 133 -8.34 8.74 0.23
CA ILE A 133 -8.13 7.33 0.52
C ILE A 133 -7.23 7.12 1.73
N ASP A 134 -7.62 6.20 2.63
CA ASP A 134 -6.68 5.68 3.62
C ASP A 134 -5.91 4.51 2.98
N ALA A 135 -4.58 4.57 3.12
CA ALA A 135 -3.67 3.59 2.55
C ALA A 135 -2.42 3.43 3.43
N VAL A 136 -1.71 2.31 3.24
CA VAL A 136 -0.31 2.19 3.64
C VAL A 136 0.51 2.05 2.37
N LEU A 137 1.44 2.98 2.17
CA LEU A 137 2.43 2.93 1.12
C LEU A 137 3.67 2.20 1.63
N ILE A 138 4.16 1.23 0.88
CA ILE A 138 5.32 0.41 1.24
C ILE A 138 6.37 0.43 0.11
N PRO A 139 7.66 0.35 0.46
CA PRO A 139 8.71 0.12 -0.53
C PRO A 139 8.58 -1.27 -1.16
N TYR A 140 8.83 -1.31 -2.46
CA TYR A 140 9.02 -2.54 -3.22
C TYR A 140 10.14 -2.28 -4.24
N GLU A 141 11.36 -2.69 -3.89
CA GLU A 141 12.57 -2.45 -4.70
C GLU A 141 12.71 -0.95 -5.08
N ASP A 142 12.65 -0.63 -6.38
CA ASP A 142 12.75 0.73 -6.91
C ASP A 142 11.39 1.47 -7.03
N LYS A 143 10.34 0.93 -6.40
CA LYS A 143 8.96 1.40 -6.52
C LYS A 143 8.32 1.61 -5.15
N ILE A 144 7.25 2.40 -5.13
CA ILE A 144 6.30 2.47 -4.03
C ILE A 144 5.03 1.77 -4.48
N ILE A 145 4.53 0.84 -3.67
CA ILE A 145 3.22 0.20 -3.85
C ILE A 145 2.35 0.48 -2.62
N TYR A 146 1.09 0.05 -2.69
CA TYR A 146 0.20 0.00 -1.52
C TYR A 146 0.20 -1.41 -0.93
N ASP A 147 -0.31 -1.58 0.29
CA ASP A 147 -0.31 -2.87 0.99
C ASP A 147 -1.51 -3.77 0.64
N SER A 148 -1.95 -3.75 -0.62
CA SER A 148 -3.16 -4.42 -1.11
C SER A 148 -4.51 -3.91 -0.59
N LEU A 149 -4.54 -3.08 0.45
CA LEU A 149 -5.77 -2.49 0.98
C LEU A 149 -5.83 -0.98 0.74
N LEU A 150 -6.93 -0.56 0.12
CA LEU A 150 -7.20 0.80 -0.30
C LEU A 150 -8.61 1.15 0.16
N MET A 151 -8.73 2.10 1.09
CA MET A 151 -10.00 2.46 1.73
C MET A 151 -10.47 3.84 1.25
N PRO A 152 -11.15 3.93 0.10
CA PRO A 152 -11.61 5.21 -0.42
C PRO A 152 -12.76 5.76 0.41
N TYR A 153 -12.77 7.08 0.60
CA TYR A 153 -13.88 7.77 1.23
C TYR A 153 -15.00 7.99 0.22
N ASN A 154 -16.25 7.82 0.65
CA ASN A 154 -17.43 8.14 -0.15
C ASN A 154 -17.72 9.65 -0.17
N VAL A 155 -16.75 10.43 -0.65
CA VAL A 155 -16.81 11.89 -0.73
C VAL A 155 -16.50 12.33 -2.14
N ARG A 156 -17.35 13.21 -2.69
CA ARG A 156 -17.15 13.77 -4.02
C ARG A 156 -16.42 15.11 -3.91
N ILE A 157 -15.24 15.21 -4.54
CA ILE A 157 -14.49 16.46 -4.62
C ILE A 157 -15.06 17.34 -5.72
N GLY A 158 -15.56 18.53 -5.36
CA GLY A 158 -16.09 19.53 -6.28
C GLY A 158 -15.01 20.20 -7.15
N SER A 159 -15.43 20.87 -8.22
CA SER A 159 -14.54 21.49 -9.22
C SER A 159 -13.55 22.50 -8.61
N ASN A 160 -13.99 23.34 -7.68
CA ASN A 160 -13.11 24.33 -7.04
C ASN A 160 -12.00 23.67 -6.21
N MET A 161 -12.35 22.68 -5.38
CA MET A 161 -11.36 21.95 -4.59
C MET A 161 -10.42 21.14 -5.49
N LYS A 162 -10.94 20.52 -6.56
CA LYS A 162 -10.11 19.86 -7.58
C LYS A 162 -9.12 20.82 -8.24
N LYS A 163 -9.51 22.07 -8.52
CA LYS A 163 -8.59 23.09 -9.04
C LYS A 163 -7.48 23.38 -8.04
N ASN A 164 -7.83 23.65 -6.78
CA ASN A 164 -6.85 23.93 -5.72
C ASN A 164 -5.85 22.79 -5.53
N LEU A 165 -6.30 21.53 -5.52
CA LEU A 165 -5.42 20.36 -5.42
C LEU A 165 -4.46 20.22 -6.62
N ASN A 166 -4.88 20.64 -7.81
CA ASN A 166 -4.00 20.65 -8.98
C ASN A 166 -2.96 21.78 -8.92
N ASP A 167 -3.32 22.92 -8.34
CA ASP A 167 -2.37 24.02 -8.12
C ASP A 167 -1.37 23.64 -7.02
N GLU A 168 -1.82 23.03 -5.92
CA GLU A 168 -0.95 22.46 -4.88
C GLU A 168 0.03 21.41 -5.43
N TYR A 169 -0.46 20.49 -6.29
CA TYR A 169 0.41 19.55 -6.99
C TYR A 169 1.52 20.24 -7.79
N ARG A 170 1.21 21.34 -8.49
CA ARG A 170 2.20 22.09 -9.27
C ARG A 170 3.22 22.77 -8.37
N GLU A 171 2.77 23.36 -7.27
CA GLU A 171 3.65 24.01 -6.29
C GLU A 171 4.58 23.03 -5.59
N ILE A 172 4.07 21.87 -5.16
CA ILE A 172 4.92 20.85 -4.55
C ILE A 172 5.94 20.36 -5.57
N LYS A 173 5.51 20.07 -6.81
CA LYS A 173 6.40 19.59 -7.86
C LYS A 173 7.52 20.58 -8.24
N THR A 174 7.32 21.89 -8.05
CA THR A 174 8.38 22.88 -8.30
C THR A 174 9.36 23.01 -7.12
N LYS A 175 8.91 22.73 -5.89
CA LYS A 175 9.73 22.80 -4.67
C LYS A 175 10.44 21.49 -4.36
N HIS A 176 9.79 20.37 -4.64
CA HIS A 176 10.20 19.02 -4.28
C HIS A 176 9.95 18.07 -5.46
N ASP A 177 10.84 17.09 -5.62
CA ASP A 177 10.61 16.01 -6.57
C ASP A 177 9.49 15.07 -6.10
N ILE A 178 8.88 14.37 -7.06
CA ILE A 178 7.96 13.27 -6.75
C ILE A 178 8.78 12.11 -6.18
N ILE A 179 8.43 11.67 -4.98
CA ILE A 179 9.09 10.57 -4.28
C ILE A 179 8.69 9.25 -4.95
N LYS A 180 9.70 8.47 -5.35
CA LYS A 180 9.51 7.21 -6.11
C LYS A 180 9.98 5.97 -5.35
N THR A 181 10.67 6.14 -4.22
CA THR A 181 11.20 5.10 -3.36
C THR A 181 11.09 5.55 -1.90
N LEU A 182 10.94 4.60 -0.96
CA LEU A 182 10.88 4.84 0.50
C LEU A 182 12.10 4.27 1.21
#